data_AF-R6DIJ3-F1
#
_entry.id   AF-R6DIJ3-F1
#
_cell.length_a   1.000
_cell.length_b   1.000
_cell.length_c   1.000
_cell.angle_alpha   90.00
_cell.angle_beta   90.00
_cell.angle_gamma   90.00
#
_symmetry.space_group_name_H-M   'P 1'
#
loop_
_entity.id
_entity.type
_entity.pdbx_description
1 polymer ?
#
loop_
_entity_poly.entity_id
_entity_poly.type
_entity_poly.pdbx_seq_one_letter_code
_entity_poly.pdbx_strand_id
1 'polypeptide(L)'
;MLYEIAHVIKERFGFLWDAIEWGNAEMFALMHRKGIVRIPDLLAECSGKYTLRLATCEDVEQMKAFFAVQPKETFTFFQPHDFDEKGIKKVVLNRSFLTFVAMDGNEIAGYFFMRSFVNGKTFKGYIVGIDHRGQGVAKEMGVAMNRVARELGLRMFKSISPENPASMAVTKKVNDIKIIKTLDNGDMLIECFEKTDNQTVVWGG
;
A
#
# COMPACT_ATOMS: atom_id res chain seq x y z
N MET A 1 -17.88 12.74 19.83
CA MET A 1 -17.70 11.92 21.05
C MET A 1 -16.66 10.82 20.88
N LEU A 2 -16.84 9.79 20.02
CA LEU A 2 -15.79 8.78 19.77
C LEU A 2 -14.49 9.37 19.20
N TYR A 3 -14.62 10.38 18.32
CA TYR A 3 -13.48 11.05 17.69
C TYR A 3 -12.60 11.78 18.72
N GLU A 4 -13.21 12.45 19.69
CA GLU A 4 -12.48 13.17 20.73
C GLU A 4 -11.82 12.22 21.74
N ILE A 5 -12.49 11.12 22.07
CA ILE A 5 -11.92 10.06 22.91
C ILE A 5 -10.70 9.42 22.21
N ALA A 6 -10.77 9.19 20.89
CA ALA A 6 -9.65 8.67 20.12
C ALA A 6 -8.46 9.66 20.10
N HIS A 7 -8.71 10.97 20.00
CA HIS A 7 -7.66 11.98 20.08
C HIS A 7 -7.02 12.05 21.47
N VAL A 8 -7.81 12.06 22.55
CA VAL A 8 -7.31 12.08 23.93
C VAL A 8 -6.51 10.82 24.27
N ILE A 9 -6.95 9.65 23.81
CA ILE A 9 -6.21 8.39 23.99
C ILE A 9 -4.88 8.44 23.22
N LYS A 10 -4.87 8.96 21.99
CA LYS A 10 -3.65 9.09 21.17
C LYS A 10 -2.63 10.05 21.80
N GLU A 11 -3.09 11.16 22.39
CA GLU A 11 -2.21 12.19 22.95
C GLU A 11 -1.70 11.86 24.37
N ARG A 12 -2.52 11.22 25.22
CA ARG A 12 -2.12 10.89 26.61
C ARG A 12 -1.63 9.45 26.78
N PHE A 13 -1.96 8.53 25.88
CA PHE A 13 -1.69 7.10 26.02
C PHE A 13 -1.16 6.49 24.72
N GLY A 14 -0.07 7.05 24.18
CA GLY A 14 0.59 6.52 22.96
C GLY A 14 0.89 5.01 23.04
N PHE A 15 1.20 4.49 24.23
CA PHE A 15 1.41 3.06 24.45
C PHE A 15 0.14 2.21 24.22
N LEU A 16 -1.05 2.73 24.50
CA LEU A 16 -2.32 2.04 24.21
C LEU A 16 -2.55 1.99 22.71
N TRP A 17 -2.18 3.05 21.98
CA TRP A 17 -2.24 3.05 20.53
C TRP A 17 -1.27 2.04 19.93
N ASP A 18 -0.02 1.99 20.41
CA ASP A 18 0.97 0.99 19.98
C ASP A 18 0.50 -0.43 20.31
N ALA A 19 -0.16 -0.65 21.46
CA ALA A 19 -0.74 -1.95 21.81
C ALA A 19 -1.90 -2.35 20.88
N ILE A 20 -2.76 -1.42 20.49
CA ILE A 20 -3.84 -1.65 19.51
C ILE A 20 -3.24 -1.96 18.13
N GLU A 21 -2.23 -1.20 17.69
CA GLU A 21 -1.54 -1.44 16.41
C GLU A 21 -0.87 -2.83 16.40
N TRP A 22 -0.19 -3.19 17.48
CA TRP A 22 0.43 -4.51 17.65
C TRP A 22 -0.62 -5.63 17.67
N GLY A 23 -1.69 -5.48 18.44
CA GLY A 23 -2.78 -6.45 18.49
C GLY A 23 -3.44 -6.67 17.13
N ASN A 24 -3.67 -5.60 16.36
CA ASN A 24 -4.14 -5.71 14.98
C ASN A 24 -3.14 -6.47 14.11
N ALA A 25 -1.84 -6.18 14.23
CA ALA A 25 -0.79 -6.83 13.44
C ALA A 25 -0.74 -8.34 13.66
N GLU A 26 -0.72 -8.78 14.91
CA GLU A 26 -0.64 -10.21 15.25
C GLU A 26 -1.90 -10.98 14.85
N MET A 27 -3.09 -10.43 15.16
CA MET A 27 -4.35 -11.06 14.78
C MET A 27 -4.50 -11.14 13.26
N PHE A 28 -4.16 -10.07 12.53
CA PHE A 28 -4.19 -10.07 11.06
C PHE A 28 -3.27 -11.17 10.49
N ALA A 29 -2.05 -11.25 11.00
CA ALA A 29 -1.09 -12.23 10.53
C ALA A 29 -1.52 -13.67 10.81
N LEU A 30 -2.17 -13.91 11.95
CA LEU A 30 -2.74 -15.21 12.28
C LEU A 30 -3.90 -15.60 11.37
N MET A 31 -4.84 -14.67 11.16
CA MET A 31 -6.03 -14.87 10.32
C MET A 31 -5.67 -15.16 8.86
N HIS A 32 -4.69 -14.42 8.33
CA HIS A 32 -4.31 -14.49 6.91
C HIS A 32 -3.03 -15.28 6.66
N ARG A 33 -2.54 -16.07 7.64
CA ARG A 33 -1.24 -16.77 7.59
C ARG A 33 -0.98 -17.52 6.29
N LYS A 34 -2.00 -18.22 5.76
CA LYS A 34 -1.87 -19.06 4.56
C LYS A 34 -1.65 -18.21 3.32
N GLY A 35 -2.41 -17.12 3.18
CA GLY A 35 -2.26 -16.20 2.05
C GLY A 35 -0.99 -15.36 2.15
N ILE A 36 -0.56 -14.98 3.36
CA ILE A 36 0.68 -14.22 3.58
C ILE A 36 1.90 -15.01 3.07
N VAL A 37 1.96 -16.31 3.31
CA VAL A 37 3.05 -17.18 2.82
C VAL A 37 3.14 -17.19 1.29
N ARG A 38 2.04 -16.93 0.58
CA ARG A 38 1.99 -16.90 -0.89
C ARG A 38 2.33 -15.53 -1.48
N ILE A 39 2.46 -14.48 -0.66
CA ILE A 39 2.74 -13.13 -1.15
C ILE A 39 4.03 -13.07 -1.99
N PRO A 40 5.18 -13.66 -1.59
CA PRO A 40 6.39 -13.63 -2.41
C PRO A 40 6.18 -14.19 -3.81
N ASP A 41 5.49 -15.33 -3.93
CA ASP A 41 5.19 -15.96 -5.22
C ASP A 41 4.28 -15.07 -6.07
N LEU A 42 3.24 -14.49 -5.46
CA LEU A 42 2.33 -13.57 -6.16
C LEU A 42 3.04 -12.31 -6.68
N LEU A 43 4.01 -11.78 -5.93
CA LEU A 43 4.81 -10.64 -6.36
C LEU A 43 5.75 -11.04 -7.50
N ALA A 44 6.35 -12.23 -7.43
CA ALA A 44 7.16 -12.78 -8.51
C ALA A 44 6.34 -12.98 -9.80
N GLU A 45 5.12 -13.54 -9.70
CA GLU A 45 4.18 -13.68 -10.83
C GLU A 45 3.79 -12.33 -11.46
N CYS A 46 3.72 -11.27 -10.65
CA CYS A 46 3.39 -9.92 -11.12
C CYS A 46 4.60 -9.12 -11.59
N SER A 47 5.82 -9.63 -11.36
CA SER A 47 7.04 -8.96 -11.76
C SER A 47 7.14 -8.95 -13.28
N GLY A 48 7.45 -7.79 -13.84
CA GLY A 48 7.56 -7.58 -15.28
C GLY A 48 8.88 -6.90 -15.59
N LYS A 49 8.82 -5.62 -15.95
CA LYS A 49 10.03 -4.80 -16.06
C LYS A 49 10.71 -4.64 -14.71
N TYR A 50 9.92 -4.55 -13.63
CA TYR A 50 10.42 -4.39 -12.27
C TYR A 50 10.26 -5.67 -11.47
N THR A 51 11.27 -6.00 -10.66
CA THR A 51 11.18 -7.10 -9.70
C THR A 51 10.42 -6.62 -8.46
N LEU A 52 9.24 -7.19 -8.22
CA LEU A 52 8.41 -6.85 -7.07
C LEU A 52 8.70 -7.83 -5.93
N ARG A 53 8.94 -7.31 -4.72
CA ARG A 53 9.17 -8.16 -3.54
C ARG A 53 8.75 -7.46 -2.25
N LEU A 54 8.61 -8.25 -1.19
CA LEU A 54 8.50 -7.72 0.17
C LEU A 54 9.76 -6.92 0.51
N ALA A 55 9.54 -5.80 1.19
CA ALA A 55 10.62 -5.05 1.81
C ALA A 55 11.11 -5.79 3.07
N THR A 56 12.42 -5.73 3.32
CA THR A 56 13.06 -6.30 4.50
C THR A 56 13.82 -5.20 5.25
N CYS A 57 14.34 -5.53 6.43
CA CYS A 57 15.18 -4.60 7.19
C CYS A 57 16.47 -4.21 6.46
N GLU A 58 16.91 -5.01 5.47
CA GLU A 58 18.10 -4.70 4.65
C GLU A 58 17.83 -3.55 3.66
N ASP A 59 16.55 -3.30 3.33
CA ASP A 59 16.15 -2.24 2.40
C ASP A 59 16.06 -0.86 3.06
N VAL A 60 16.13 -0.77 4.39
CA VAL A 60 15.80 0.46 5.14
C VAL A 60 16.64 1.66 4.66
N GLU A 61 17.97 1.49 4.52
CA GLU A 61 18.84 2.58 4.07
C GLU A 61 18.55 2.96 2.60
N GLN A 62 18.27 1.98 1.75
CA GLN A 62 17.94 2.25 0.35
C GLN A 62 16.58 2.94 0.20
N MET A 63 15.59 2.55 1.01
CA MET A 63 14.28 3.19 1.06
C MET A 63 14.39 4.64 1.55
N LYS A 64 15.20 4.88 2.60
CA LYS A 64 15.49 6.23 3.10
C LYS A 64 16.14 7.10 2.02
N ALA A 65 17.12 6.58 1.28
CA ALA A 65 17.71 7.27 0.14
C ALA A 65 16.67 7.53 -0.97
N PHE A 66 15.83 6.54 -1.29
CA PHE A 66 14.75 6.65 -2.25
C PHE A 66 13.74 7.75 -1.89
N PHE A 67 13.37 7.88 -0.60
CA PHE A 67 12.48 8.95 -0.16
C PHE A 67 13.15 10.33 -0.18
N ALA A 68 14.43 10.41 0.21
CA ALA A 68 15.17 11.67 0.28
C ALA A 68 15.28 12.40 -1.07
N VAL A 69 15.28 11.66 -2.18
CA VAL A 69 15.37 12.23 -3.54
C VAL A 69 14.02 12.61 -4.14
N GLN A 70 12.89 12.29 -3.48
CA GLN A 70 11.57 12.61 -4.02
C GLN A 70 11.30 14.13 -3.93
N PRO A 71 10.57 14.71 -4.91
CA PRO A 71 10.09 16.08 -4.82
C PRO A 71 9.22 16.28 -3.56
N LYS A 72 9.37 17.44 -2.90
CA LYS A 72 8.66 17.74 -1.63
C LYS A 72 7.14 17.63 -1.77
N GLU A 73 6.62 17.96 -2.94
CA GLU A 73 5.20 17.90 -3.30
C GLU A 73 4.65 16.47 -3.24
N THR A 74 5.52 15.46 -3.41
CA THR A 74 5.14 14.04 -3.26
C THR A 74 4.59 13.78 -1.85
N PHE A 75 5.17 14.43 -0.84
CA PHE A 75 4.84 14.23 0.56
C PHE A 75 3.64 15.05 1.03
N THR A 76 3.24 16.08 0.28
CA THR A 76 2.01 16.86 0.55
C THR A 76 0.77 15.97 0.60
N PHE A 77 0.72 14.94 -0.26
CA PHE A 77 -0.43 14.04 -0.38
C PHE A 77 -0.14 12.61 0.09
N PHE A 78 1.09 12.33 0.52
CA PHE A 78 1.52 10.97 0.82
C PHE A 78 2.51 10.94 1.99
N GLN A 79 1.97 10.78 3.19
CA GLN A 79 2.76 10.57 4.41
C GLN A 79 2.09 9.49 5.29
N PRO A 80 2.13 8.22 4.85
CA PRO A 80 1.49 7.12 5.56
C PRO A 80 2.20 6.74 6.87
N HIS A 81 3.48 7.09 7.00
CA HIS A 81 4.36 6.89 8.14
C HIS A 81 5.53 7.88 8.06
N ASP A 82 6.38 7.89 9.09
CA ASP A 82 7.63 8.66 9.07
C ASP A 82 8.62 8.01 8.09
N PHE A 83 9.28 8.82 7.26
CA PHE A 83 10.24 8.37 6.25
C PHE A 83 11.69 8.31 6.76
N ASP A 84 11.88 8.44 8.08
CA ASP A 84 13.17 8.20 8.72
C ASP A 84 13.41 6.70 8.93
N GLU A 85 14.63 6.33 9.32
CA GLU A 85 15.04 4.94 9.52
C GLU A 85 14.13 4.21 10.52
N LYS A 86 13.74 4.88 11.60
CA LYS A 86 12.90 4.31 12.66
C LYS A 86 11.48 4.04 12.14
N GLY A 87 10.89 4.99 11.42
CA GLY A 87 9.56 4.87 10.83
C GLY A 87 9.49 3.78 9.78
N ILE A 88 10.48 3.73 8.88
CA ILE A 88 10.60 2.68 7.86
C ILE A 88 10.73 1.30 8.52
N LYS A 89 11.62 1.16 9.51
CA LYS A 89 11.80 -0.11 10.23
C LYS A 89 10.53 -0.52 10.98
N LYS A 90 9.77 0.43 11.55
CA LYS A 90 8.49 0.16 12.21
C LYS A 90 7.48 -0.45 11.22
N VAL A 91 7.36 0.07 10.00
CA VAL A 91 6.40 -0.45 9.02
C VAL A 91 6.85 -1.76 8.38
N VAL A 92 8.15 -1.94 8.10
CA VAL A 92 8.71 -3.19 7.58
C VAL A 92 8.50 -4.36 8.54
N LEU A 93 8.62 -4.13 9.84
CA LEU A 93 8.41 -5.15 10.88
C LEU A 93 6.94 -5.37 11.24
N ASN A 94 6.02 -4.51 10.78
CA ASN A 94 4.61 -4.62 11.14
C ASN A 94 3.88 -5.63 10.23
N ARG A 95 3.41 -6.72 10.83
CA ARG A 95 2.78 -7.84 10.11
C ARG A 95 1.43 -7.51 9.43
N SER A 96 0.82 -6.37 9.77
CA SER A 96 -0.37 -5.84 9.09
C SER A 96 -0.09 -4.67 8.14
N PHE A 97 1.15 -4.18 8.12
CA PHE A 97 1.61 -3.19 7.16
C PHE A 97 2.49 -3.90 6.13
N LEU A 98 1.86 -4.47 5.11
CA LEU A 98 2.58 -5.19 4.07
C LEU A 98 3.35 -4.18 3.23
N THR A 99 4.67 -4.18 3.38
CA THR A 99 5.57 -3.23 2.75
C THR A 99 6.30 -3.89 1.60
N PHE A 100 6.34 -3.23 0.45
CA PHE A 100 6.89 -3.78 -0.79
C PHE A 100 7.79 -2.77 -1.49
N VAL A 101 8.70 -3.30 -2.30
CA VAL A 101 9.55 -2.54 -3.22
C VAL A 101 9.44 -3.09 -4.64
N ALA A 102 9.53 -2.19 -5.61
CA ALA A 102 9.72 -2.48 -7.01
C ALA A 102 11.16 -2.13 -7.38
N MET A 103 11.94 -3.13 -7.79
CA MET A 103 13.37 -2.99 -8.10
C MET A 103 13.60 -2.89 -9.60
N ASP A 104 14.49 -1.99 -10.01
CA ASP A 104 15.09 -1.93 -11.33
C ASP A 104 16.58 -2.28 -11.18
N GLY A 105 16.92 -3.55 -11.45
CA GLY A 105 18.20 -4.11 -11.04
C GLY A 105 18.40 -4.00 -9.51
N ASN A 106 19.39 -3.22 -9.10
CA ASN A 106 19.73 -3.01 -7.69
C ASN A 106 19.11 -1.74 -7.10
N GLU A 107 18.32 -0.97 -7.85
CA GLU A 107 17.76 0.30 -7.39
C GLU A 107 16.26 0.19 -7.11
N ILE A 108 15.76 0.93 -6.11
CA ILE A 108 14.32 1.02 -5.86
C ILE A 108 13.70 1.98 -6.88
N ALA A 109 12.91 1.43 -7.80
CA ALA A 109 12.10 2.18 -8.76
C ALA A 109 10.73 2.59 -8.19
N GLY A 110 10.28 1.89 -7.15
CA GLY A 110 9.01 2.19 -6.50
C GLY A 110 8.88 1.59 -5.11
N TYR A 111 8.14 2.30 -4.27
CA TYR A 111 7.72 1.86 -2.94
C TYR A 111 6.20 1.72 -2.94
N PHE A 112 5.66 0.64 -2.37
CA PHE A 112 4.23 0.48 -2.21
C PHE A 112 3.87 -0.33 -0.97
N PHE A 113 2.65 -0.14 -0.49
CA PHE A 113 2.23 -0.79 0.75
C PHE A 113 0.73 -1.06 0.80
N MET A 114 0.37 -1.96 1.72
CA MET A 114 -1.01 -2.25 2.12
C MET A 114 -1.12 -2.26 3.64
N ARG A 115 -1.73 -1.21 4.21
CA ARG A 115 -2.05 -1.15 5.65
C ARG A 115 -3.38 -1.85 5.91
N SER A 116 -3.29 -3.04 6.48
CA SER A 116 -4.40 -3.98 6.59
C SER A 116 -4.92 -4.10 8.01
N PHE A 117 -6.19 -4.47 8.14
CA PHE A 117 -6.88 -4.52 9.42
C PHE A 117 -7.65 -5.82 9.57
N VAL A 118 -7.80 -6.28 10.81
CA VAL A 118 -8.53 -7.52 11.15
C VAL A 118 -9.99 -7.54 10.68
N ASN A 119 -10.57 -6.37 10.40
CA ASN A 119 -11.93 -6.23 9.86
C ASN A 119 -12.02 -6.48 8.35
N GLY A 120 -10.96 -7.00 7.71
CA GLY A 120 -10.93 -7.34 6.28
C GLY A 120 -10.75 -6.13 5.36
N LYS A 121 -10.38 -4.96 5.89
CA LYS A 121 -10.07 -3.77 5.09
C LYS A 121 -8.57 -3.58 4.95
N THR A 122 -8.16 -3.01 3.82
CA THR A 122 -6.78 -2.59 3.60
C THR A 122 -6.73 -1.26 2.87
N PHE A 123 -5.77 -0.40 3.25
CA PHE A 123 -5.52 0.88 2.61
C PHE A 123 -4.21 0.80 1.85
N LYS A 124 -4.26 1.10 0.55
CA LYS A 124 -3.08 1.06 -0.31
C LYS A 124 -2.46 2.41 -0.56
N GLY A 125 -1.16 2.40 -0.79
CA GLY A 125 -0.39 3.57 -1.20
C GLY A 125 0.86 3.19 -1.97
N TYR A 126 1.42 4.13 -2.73
CA TYR A 126 2.69 3.95 -3.42
C TYR A 126 3.38 5.30 -3.71
N ILE A 127 4.70 5.24 -3.87
CA ILE A 127 5.54 6.28 -4.46
C ILE A 127 6.30 5.67 -5.63
N VAL A 128 6.38 6.41 -6.73
CA VAL A 128 7.22 6.06 -7.89
C VAL A 128 8.50 6.89 -7.84
N GLY A 129 9.64 6.23 -8.02
CA GLY A 129 10.94 6.88 -8.16
C GLY A 129 10.91 7.94 -9.25
N ILE A 130 11.55 9.10 -9.02
CA ILE A 130 11.45 10.26 -9.90
C ILE A 130 11.83 9.91 -11.35
N ASP A 131 12.89 9.13 -11.52
CA ASP A 131 13.41 8.70 -12.82
C ASP A 131 12.55 7.61 -13.48
N HIS A 132 11.71 6.92 -12.71
CA HIS A 132 10.85 5.82 -13.18
C HIS A 132 9.40 6.24 -13.43
N ARG A 133 9.09 7.54 -13.29
CA ARG A 133 7.74 8.09 -13.57
C ARG A 133 7.40 7.94 -15.05
N GLY A 134 6.13 7.65 -15.34
CA GLY A 134 5.65 7.43 -16.71
C GLY A 134 6.08 6.10 -17.34
N GLN A 135 6.91 5.30 -16.67
CA GLN A 135 7.45 4.05 -17.23
C GLN A 135 6.65 2.78 -16.86
N GLY A 136 5.48 2.94 -16.22
CA GLY A 136 4.57 1.82 -15.93
C GLY A 136 4.70 1.18 -14.54
N VAL A 137 5.71 1.52 -13.73
CA VAL A 137 5.91 0.92 -12.39
C VAL A 137 4.68 1.02 -11.48
N ALA A 138 3.96 2.15 -11.48
CA ALA A 138 2.74 2.31 -10.69
C ALA A 138 1.62 1.35 -11.10
N LYS A 139 1.57 0.95 -12.38
CA LYS A 139 0.62 -0.03 -12.89
C LYS A 139 0.98 -1.42 -12.35
N GLU A 140 2.25 -1.82 -12.45
CA GLU A 140 2.74 -3.11 -11.95
C GLU A 140 2.50 -3.25 -10.44
N MET A 141 2.91 -2.24 -9.65
CA MET A 141 2.63 -2.20 -8.20
C MET A 141 1.12 -2.27 -7.90
N GLY A 142 0.30 -1.58 -8.69
CA GLY A 142 -1.15 -1.60 -8.56
C GLY A 142 -1.77 -2.98 -8.78
N VAL A 143 -1.31 -3.70 -9.81
CA VAL A 143 -1.78 -5.06 -10.14
C VAL A 143 -1.36 -6.03 -9.03
N ALA A 144 -0.11 -5.93 -8.56
CA ALA A 144 0.38 -6.75 -7.46
C ALA A 144 -0.45 -6.57 -6.18
N MET A 145 -0.77 -5.33 -5.80
CA MET A 145 -1.64 -5.08 -4.64
C MET A 145 -3.03 -5.69 -4.81
N ASN A 146 -3.60 -5.70 -6.02
CA ASN A 146 -4.90 -6.32 -6.28
C ASN A 146 -4.84 -7.85 -6.11
N ARG A 147 -3.78 -8.48 -6.63
CA ARG A 147 -3.53 -9.92 -6.48
C ARG A 147 -3.37 -10.31 -5.02
N VAL A 148 -2.60 -9.54 -4.25
CA VAL A 148 -2.43 -9.73 -2.81
C VAL A 148 -3.76 -9.53 -2.07
N ALA A 149 -4.51 -8.47 -2.35
CA ALA A 149 -5.81 -8.25 -1.71
C ALA A 149 -6.79 -9.39 -1.98
N ARG A 150 -6.83 -9.90 -3.22
CA ARG A 150 -7.68 -11.05 -3.57
C ARG A 150 -7.27 -12.30 -2.83
N GLU A 151 -5.98 -12.63 -2.79
CA GLU A 151 -5.46 -13.79 -2.05
C GLU A 151 -5.82 -13.73 -0.56
N LEU A 152 -5.72 -12.53 0.02
CA LEU A 152 -6.03 -12.32 1.44
C LEU A 152 -7.52 -12.10 1.71
N GLY A 153 -8.37 -11.99 0.69
CA GLY A 153 -9.80 -11.69 0.84
C GLY A 153 -10.09 -10.30 1.40
N LEU A 154 -9.25 -9.30 1.07
CA LEU A 154 -9.32 -7.94 1.61
C LEU A 154 -10.06 -6.98 0.69
N ARG A 155 -10.86 -6.09 1.31
CA ARG A 155 -11.46 -4.93 0.65
C ARG A 155 -10.48 -3.78 0.64
N MET A 156 -10.19 -3.26 -0.56
CA MET A 156 -9.11 -2.30 -0.75
C MET A 156 -9.63 -0.87 -0.87
N PHE A 157 -8.98 0.05 -0.14
CA PHE A 157 -9.32 1.45 -0.08
C PHE A 157 -8.11 2.33 -0.39
N LYS A 158 -8.37 3.55 -0.84
CA LYS A 158 -7.35 4.58 -1.05
C LYS A 158 -7.97 5.95 -0.83
N SER A 159 -7.22 6.87 -0.23
CA SER A 159 -7.56 8.30 -0.23
C SER A 159 -6.77 8.97 -1.36
N ILE A 160 -7.42 9.81 -2.16
CA ILE A 160 -6.80 10.52 -3.26
C ILE A 160 -7.20 11.99 -3.22
N SER A 161 -6.21 12.88 -3.13
CA SER A 161 -6.43 14.31 -3.31
C SER A 161 -6.91 14.62 -4.74
N PRO A 162 -7.94 15.46 -4.91
CA PRO A 162 -8.36 15.97 -6.21
C PRO A 162 -7.21 16.66 -6.98
N GLU A 163 -6.22 17.19 -6.27
CA GLU A 163 -5.03 17.85 -6.84
C GLU A 163 -3.99 16.85 -7.35
N ASN A 164 -4.22 15.55 -7.20
CA ASN A 164 -3.35 14.48 -7.73
C ASN A 164 -4.06 13.65 -8.81
N PRO A 165 -4.31 14.22 -10.01
CA PRO A 165 -5.01 13.54 -11.10
C PRO A 165 -4.23 12.32 -11.62
N ALA A 166 -2.91 12.32 -11.52
CA ALA A 166 -2.06 11.19 -11.92
C ALA A 166 -2.34 9.94 -11.07
N SER A 167 -2.46 10.10 -9.74
CA SER A 167 -2.80 9.03 -8.81
C SER A 167 -4.20 8.46 -9.09
N MET A 168 -5.17 9.32 -9.41
CA MET A 168 -6.52 8.90 -9.80
C MET A 168 -6.50 8.12 -11.13
N ALA A 169 -5.79 8.61 -12.15
CA ALA A 169 -5.71 7.99 -13.47
C ALA A 169 -5.12 6.57 -13.41
N VAL A 170 -4.01 6.39 -12.68
CA VAL A 170 -3.42 5.06 -12.46
C VAL A 170 -4.41 4.16 -11.71
N THR A 171 -5.07 4.68 -10.67
CA THR A 171 -6.01 3.88 -9.89
C THR A 171 -7.17 3.37 -10.76
N LYS A 172 -7.77 4.24 -11.58
CA LYS A 172 -8.82 3.87 -12.56
C LYS A 172 -8.33 2.97 -13.69
N LYS A 173 -7.04 3.02 -14.03
CA LYS A 173 -6.47 2.12 -15.05
C LYS A 173 -6.46 0.68 -14.54
N VAL A 174 -6.06 0.49 -13.28
CA VAL A 174 -5.84 -0.82 -12.67
C VAL A 174 -7.08 -1.34 -11.91
N ASN A 175 -8.01 -0.46 -11.54
CA ASN A 175 -9.16 -0.80 -10.70
C ASN A 175 -10.44 -0.19 -11.27
N ASP A 176 -11.55 -0.86 -11.04
CA ASP A 176 -12.83 -0.17 -10.95
C ASP A 176 -12.90 0.52 -9.58
N ILE A 177 -13.55 1.69 -9.53
CA ILE A 177 -13.57 2.49 -8.30
C ILE A 177 -14.99 2.88 -7.92
N LYS A 178 -15.23 2.91 -6.62
CA LYS A 178 -16.42 3.52 -6.02
C LYS A 178 -15.98 4.62 -5.08
N ILE A 179 -16.46 5.84 -5.30
CA ILE A 179 -16.27 6.93 -4.34
C ILE A 179 -17.17 6.67 -3.14
N ILE A 180 -16.58 6.57 -1.96
CA ILE A 180 -17.29 6.31 -0.70
C ILE A 180 -17.75 7.62 -0.07
N LYS A 181 -16.83 8.59 0.03
CA LYS A 181 -17.10 9.94 0.53
C LYS A 181 -15.93 10.88 0.23
N THR A 182 -16.18 12.17 0.32
CA THR A 182 -15.15 13.20 0.46
C THR A 182 -14.80 13.34 1.94
N LEU A 183 -13.51 13.41 2.25
CA LEU A 183 -12.96 13.61 3.60
C LEU A 183 -12.89 15.11 3.91
N ASP A 184 -12.76 15.46 5.19
CA ASP A 184 -12.78 16.86 5.64
C ASP A 184 -11.64 17.70 5.05
N ASN A 185 -10.52 17.05 4.68
CA ASN A 185 -9.39 17.67 3.99
C ASN A 185 -9.58 17.79 2.46
N GLY A 186 -10.76 17.44 1.93
CA GLY A 186 -11.06 17.47 0.50
C GLY A 186 -10.67 16.20 -0.27
N ASP A 187 -9.94 15.27 0.33
CA ASP A 187 -9.56 14.01 -0.32
C ASP A 187 -10.78 13.13 -0.59
N MET A 188 -10.76 12.39 -1.70
CA MET A 188 -11.77 11.35 -1.96
C MET A 188 -11.33 10.03 -1.36
N LEU A 189 -12.14 9.48 -0.44
CA LEU A 189 -12.02 8.08 -0.04
C LEU A 189 -12.71 7.21 -1.08
N ILE A 190 -11.94 6.32 -1.71
CA ILE A 190 -12.44 5.38 -2.72
C ILE A 190 -12.23 3.94 -2.28
N GLU A 191 -13.17 3.08 -2.67
CA GLU A 191 -13.00 1.62 -2.68
C GLU A 191 -12.54 1.19 -4.07
N CYS A 192 -11.52 0.34 -4.11
CA CYS A 192 -10.90 -0.18 -5.32
C CYS A 192 -11.29 -1.64 -5.52
N PHE A 193 -11.79 -1.96 -6.70
CA PHE A 193 -12.11 -3.32 -7.12
C PHE A 193 -11.13 -3.72 -8.22
N GLU A 194 -10.57 -4.93 -8.10
CA GLU A 194 -9.83 -5.51 -9.22
C GLU A 194 -10.75 -5.55 -10.45
N LYS A 195 -10.28 -5.02 -11.58
CA LYS A 195 -11.03 -5.15 -12.82
C LYS A 195 -11.15 -6.63 -13.13
N THR A 196 -12.36 -7.12 -13.33
CA THR A 196 -12.55 -8.40 -14.01
C THR A 196 -11.92 -8.28 -15.38
N ASP A 197 -10.81 -9.00 -15.59
CA ASP A 197 -10.23 -9.13 -16.92
C ASP A 197 -11.30 -9.74 -17.83
N ASN A 198 -11.78 -8.98 -18.82
CA ASN A 198 -12.41 -9.55 -20.00
C ASN A 198 -11.33 -10.19 -20.90
N GLN A 199 -10.42 -10.96 -20.32
CA GLN A 199 -9.42 -11.73 -21.04
C GLN A 199 -9.87 -13.20 -21.06
N THR A 200 -10.57 -13.51 -22.15
CA THR A 200 -10.72 -14.86 -22.75
C THR A 200 -11.35 -15.95 -21.87
N VAL A 201 -12.68 -16.02 -21.91
CA VAL A 201 -13.36 -17.31 -22.02
C VAL A 201 -12.96 -17.87 -23.40
N VAL A 202 -11.91 -18.69 -23.44
CA VAL A 202 -11.75 -19.63 -24.56
C VAL A 202 -12.82 -20.69 -24.34
N TRP A 203 -13.87 -20.63 -25.14
CA TRP A 203 -14.79 -21.75 -25.28
C TRP A 203 -14.00 -22.95 -25.80
N GLY A 204 -13.80 -23.96 -24.94
CA GLY A 204 -13.36 -25.28 -25.38
C GLY A 204 -14.55 -25.96 -26.06
N GLY A 205 -14.40 -26.23 -27.36
CA GLY A 205 -15.24 -27.17 -28.09
C GLY A 205 -14.86 -28.62 -27.81
#